data_AF-A0A6A5T6A7-F1
#
_entry.id   AF-A0A6A5T6A7-F1
#
_cell.length_a   1.000
_cell.length_b   1.000
_cell.length_c   1.000
_cell.angle_alpha   90.00
_cell.angle_beta   90.00
_cell.angle_gamma   90.00
#
_symmetry.space_group_name_H-M   'P 1'
#
loop_
_entity.id
_entity.type
_entity.pdbx_description
1 polymer ?
#
loop_
_entity_poly.entity_id
_entity_poly.type
_entity_poly.pdbx_seq_one_letter_code
_entity_poly.pdbx_strand_id
1 'polypeptide(L)'
;MDKQEFAQRDKGEAMKQQGKQVDINTITLADQQYSPLLRLPAELRNKIYFFVFATQKIDPVYYGSGIFRCRTTSPNTLTSHPDHDDFNSPLSLTQVSRQIRAETQMLPAKLNSYLVRHPRIFRDWMLSLDKEKRVLVWERLSARQRRAIGIGVLWERGWSSGGALPVSNEPAVKLFSDL
;
A
#
# COMPACT_ATOMS: atom_id res chain seq x y z
N MET A 1 44.61 1.69 -42.75
CA MET A 1 43.76 1.48 -41.55
C MET A 1 42.85 0.31 -41.85
N ASP A 2 43.20 -0.84 -41.27
CA ASP A 2 42.70 -2.17 -41.65
C ASP A 2 41.34 -2.48 -41.03
N LYS A 3 40.40 -2.93 -41.87
CA LYS A 3 39.04 -3.33 -41.47
C LYS A 3 38.99 -4.67 -40.71
N GLN A 4 40.12 -5.33 -40.51
CA GLN A 4 40.19 -6.66 -39.87
C GLN A 4 40.33 -6.60 -38.34
N GLU A 5 40.63 -5.44 -37.75
CA GLU A 5 40.88 -5.32 -36.30
C GLU A 5 39.59 -5.11 -35.48
N PHE A 6 38.50 -4.65 -36.10
CA PHE A 6 37.22 -4.42 -35.42
C PHE A 6 36.41 -5.71 -35.15
N ALA A 7 36.69 -6.79 -35.89
CA ALA A 7 35.97 -8.07 -35.75
C ALA A 7 36.48 -8.95 -34.59
N GLN A 8 37.57 -8.56 -33.93
CA GLN A 8 38.14 -9.35 -32.81
C GLN A 8 37.76 -8.82 -31.43
N ARG A 9 37.21 -7.61 -31.30
CA ARG A 9 36.74 -7.08 -30.01
C ARG A 9 35.39 -7.61 -29.54
N ASP A 10 34.57 -8.13 -30.46
CA ASP A 10 33.20 -8.58 -30.14
C ASP A 10 33.13 -10.03 -29.59
N LYS A 11 34.27 -10.74 -29.53
CA LYS A 11 34.34 -12.11 -29.00
C LYS A 11 34.81 -12.19 -27.54
N GLY A 12 35.17 -11.06 -26.93
CA GLY A 12 35.70 -10.99 -25.55
C GLY A 12 34.64 -10.76 -24.46
N GLU A 13 33.45 -10.25 -24.79
CA GLU A 13 32.41 -9.92 -23.79
C GLU A 13 31.36 -11.04 -23.58
N ALA A 14 31.49 -12.17 -24.27
CA ALA A 14 30.75 -13.39 -23.96
C ALA A 14 31.31 -14.12 -22.72
N MET A 15 31.91 -13.37 -21.79
CA MET A 15 32.39 -13.84 -20.50
C MET A 15 31.18 -14.07 -19.59
N LYS A 16 30.53 -15.22 -19.82
CA LYS A 16 29.82 -16.06 -18.85
C LYS A 16 29.44 -15.33 -17.55
N GLN A 17 28.36 -14.56 -17.61
CA GLN A 17 27.48 -14.46 -16.45
C GLN A 17 26.80 -15.83 -16.30
N GLN A 18 27.56 -16.81 -15.79
CA GLN A 18 26.97 -17.98 -15.16
C GLN A 18 26.26 -17.45 -13.91
N GLY A 19 25.03 -16.98 -14.11
CA GLY A 19 24.16 -16.54 -13.03
C GLY A 19 24.06 -17.68 -12.03
N LYS A 20 24.73 -17.52 -10.89
CA LYS A 20 24.59 -18.40 -9.75
C LYS A 20 23.12 -18.37 -9.39
N GLN A 21 22.38 -19.41 -9.79
CA GLN A 21 20.96 -19.49 -9.55
C GLN A 21 20.77 -19.51 -8.05
N VAL A 22 20.31 -18.38 -7.51
CA VAL A 22 20.13 -18.23 -6.08
C VAL A 22 18.87 -19.02 -5.73
N ASP A 23 19.02 -20.03 -4.90
CA ASP A 23 17.89 -20.76 -4.37
C ASP A 23 17.05 -19.84 -3.47
N ILE A 24 15.84 -19.55 -3.91
CA ILE A 24 14.88 -18.65 -3.25
C ILE A 24 14.53 -19.18 -1.85
N ASN A 25 14.55 -20.50 -1.65
CA ASN A 25 14.26 -21.11 -0.36
C ASN A 25 15.37 -20.79 0.65
N THR A 26 16.64 -20.85 0.21
CA THR A 26 17.80 -20.48 1.03
C THR A 26 17.75 -19.01 1.49
N ILE A 27 17.35 -18.07 0.61
CA ILE A 27 17.17 -16.65 1.02
C ILE A 27 16.06 -16.52 2.06
N THR A 28 14.91 -17.16 1.81
CA THR A 28 13.73 -17.05 2.70
C THR A 28 14.05 -17.58 4.10
N LEU A 29 14.84 -18.65 4.19
CA LEU A 29 15.23 -19.27 5.46
C LEU A 29 16.23 -18.39 6.23
N ALA A 30 17.16 -17.74 5.53
CA ALA A 30 18.05 -16.75 6.13
C ALA A 30 17.29 -15.53 6.65
N ASP A 31 16.36 -14.97 5.85
CA ASP A 31 15.53 -13.83 6.26
C ASP A 31 14.71 -14.13 7.52
N GLN A 32 14.20 -15.36 7.66
CA GLN A 32 13.52 -15.79 8.87
C GLN A 32 14.45 -15.86 10.09
N GLN A 33 15.71 -16.26 9.91
CA GLN A 33 16.68 -16.31 11.02
C GLN A 33 17.08 -14.92 11.50
N TYR A 34 17.27 -13.98 10.56
CA TYR A 34 17.78 -12.65 10.89
C TYR A 34 16.69 -11.62 11.21
N SER A 35 15.46 -11.78 10.72
CA SER A 35 14.36 -10.84 11.00
C SER A 35 13.65 -11.18 12.30
N PRO A 36 13.77 -10.37 13.37
CA PRO A 36 13.05 -10.62 14.63
C PRO A 36 11.53 -10.65 14.44
N LEU A 37 11.01 -9.86 13.50
CA LEU A 37 9.58 -9.78 13.21
C LEU A 37 9.05 -11.05 12.54
N LEU A 38 9.82 -11.68 11.63
CA LEU A 38 9.40 -12.90 10.94
C LEU A 38 9.46 -14.15 11.83
N ARG A 39 10.25 -14.11 12.93
CA ARG A 39 10.29 -15.19 13.93
C ARG A 39 9.04 -15.26 14.81
N LEU A 40 8.25 -14.19 14.87
CA LEU A 40 7.02 -14.17 15.64
C LEU A 40 5.94 -15.03 14.95
N PRO A 41 5.08 -15.73 15.69
CA PRO A 41 3.85 -16.31 15.15
C PRO A 41 3.00 -15.28 14.39
N ALA A 42 2.25 -15.74 13.38
CA ALA A 42 1.48 -14.87 12.50
C ALA A 42 0.43 -14.05 13.27
N GLU A 43 -0.13 -14.59 14.34
CA GLU A 43 -1.10 -13.95 15.22
C GLU A 43 -0.49 -12.71 15.88
N LEU A 44 0.76 -12.82 16.38
CA LEU A 44 1.45 -11.70 17.00
C LEU A 44 1.84 -10.63 15.97
N ARG A 45 2.29 -11.05 14.78
CA ARG A 45 2.55 -10.12 13.68
C ARG A 45 1.30 -9.32 13.32
N ASN A 46 0.16 -10.00 13.15
CA ASN A 46 -1.12 -9.36 12.86
C ASN A 46 -1.55 -8.38 13.96
N LYS A 47 -1.33 -8.71 15.24
CA LYS A 47 -1.59 -7.80 16.36
C LYS A 47 -0.70 -6.56 16.29
N ILE A 48 0.60 -6.71 16.02
CA ILE A 48 1.53 -5.59 15.82
C ILE A 48 1.06 -4.71 14.65
N TYR A 49 0.74 -5.32 13.51
CA TYR A 49 0.28 -4.60 12.33
C TYR A 49 -1.01 -3.85 12.59
N PHE A 50 -1.94 -4.45 13.33
CA PHE A 50 -3.16 -3.77 13.76
C PHE A 50 -2.83 -2.49 14.53
N PHE A 51 -1.95 -2.53 15.52
CA PHE A 51 -1.58 -1.34 16.29
C PHE A 51 -0.86 -0.28 15.44
N VAL A 52 0.02 -0.69 14.53
CA VAL A 52 0.72 0.22 13.61
C VAL A 52 -0.27 0.94 12.68
N PHE A 53 -1.28 0.23 12.16
CA PHE A 53 -2.22 0.77 11.18
C PHE A 53 -3.50 1.38 11.77
N ALA A 54 -3.89 1.07 13.01
CA ALA A 54 -5.19 1.50 13.53
C ALA A 54 -5.28 2.99 13.87
N THR A 55 -4.15 3.68 14.03
CA THR A 55 -4.12 5.03 14.63
C THR A 55 -3.91 6.16 13.63
N GLN A 56 -3.73 5.87 12.35
CA GLN A 56 -3.28 6.87 11.40
C GLN A 56 -4.42 7.40 10.51
N LYS A 57 -4.22 8.62 10.05
CA LYS A 57 -5.05 9.25 9.02
C LYS A 57 -4.26 9.36 7.72
N ILE A 58 -4.75 8.72 6.67
CA ILE A 58 -4.12 8.74 5.35
C ILE A 58 -4.65 9.91 4.53
N ASP A 59 -3.74 10.76 4.04
CA ASP A 59 -4.01 11.90 3.16
C ASP A 59 -3.27 11.69 1.83
N PRO A 60 -3.96 11.22 0.77
CA PRO A 60 -3.38 11.09 -0.55
C PRO A 60 -3.05 12.46 -1.15
N VAL A 61 -1.81 12.61 -1.63
CA VAL A 61 -1.34 13.83 -2.27
C VAL A 61 -0.68 13.55 -3.61
N TYR A 62 -0.73 14.55 -4.48
CA TYR A 62 -0.04 14.55 -5.76
C TYR A 62 1.28 15.30 -5.63
N TYR A 63 2.37 14.68 -6.07
CA TYR A 63 3.61 15.39 -6.36
C TYR A 63 3.71 15.53 -7.88
N GLY A 64 4.25 16.66 -8.36
CA GLY A 64 4.36 16.99 -9.79
C GLY A 64 5.04 15.94 -10.67
N SER A 65 5.54 14.83 -10.10
CA SER A 65 6.04 13.63 -10.77
C SER A 65 4.96 12.68 -11.31
N GLY A 66 3.68 12.90 -11.03
CA GLY A 66 2.62 11.98 -11.48
C GLY A 66 2.42 10.73 -10.62
N ILE A 67 3.15 10.62 -9.51
CA ILE A 67 3.07 9.49 -8.59
C ILE A 67 2.31 9.91 -7.34
N PHE A 68 1.27 9.16 -6.98
CA PHE A 68 0.55 9.35 -5.72
C PHE A 68 1.45 9.00 -4.53
N ARG A 69 1.41 9.85 -3.51
CA ARG A 69 2.00 9.56 -2.20
C ARG A 69 0.95 9.68 -1.11
N CYS A 70 1.10 8.90 -0.05
CA CYS A 70 0.24 9.00 1.12
C CYS A 70 1.00 9.70 2.25
N ARG A 71 0.47 10.83 2.72
CA ARG A 71 0.88 11.39 4.01
C ARG A 71 0.14 10.66 5.11
N THR A 72 0.80 10.50 6.24
CA THR A 72 0.11 10.14 7.48
C THR A 72 0.21 11.22 8.50
N THR A 73 -0.92 11.49 9.15
CA THR A 73 -0.96 12.32 10.34
C THR A 73 -1.22 11.38 11.51
N SER A 74 -0.23 11.25 12.40
CA SER A 74 -0.44 10.63 13.70
C SER A 74 -1.09 11.67 14.63
N PRO A 75 -2.12 11.30 15.41
CA PRO A 75 -2.68 12.21 16.41
C PRO A 75 -1.65 12.63 17.48
N ASN A 76 -0.56 11.86 17.64
CA ASN A 76 0.45 12.08 18.70
C ASN A 76 1.71 12.82 18.22
N THR A 77 1.88 13.03 16.91
CA THR A 77 2.98 13.86 16.41
C THR A 77 2.56 15.32 16.48
N LEU A 78 3.03 16.00 17.54
CA LEU A 78 2.85 17.44 17.80
C LEU A 78 3.55 18.34 16.76
N THR A 79 4.22 17.77 15.76
CA THR A 79 4.88 18.54 14.71
C THR A 79 3.86 18.97 13.66
N SER A 80 3.51 20.25 13.70
CA SER A 80 2.53 20.94 12.84
C SER A 80 2.83 20.87 11.33
N HIS A 81 3.97 20.32 10.94
CA HIS A 81 4.33 20.05 9.56
C HIS A 81 4.69 18.58 9.40
N PRO A 82 3.92 17.80 8.60
CA PRO A 82 4.37 16.48 8.20
C PRO A 82 5.66 16.69 7.44
N ASP A 83 6.75 16.17 7.98
CA ASP A 83 8.04 16.27 7.33
C ASP A 83 7.94 15.64 5.94
N HIS A 84 8.64 16.24 4.98
CA HIS A 84 8.56 15.79 3.59
C HIS A 84 9.11 14.37 3.39
N ASP A 85 9.65 13.77 4.45
CA ASP A 85 10.26 12.44 4.45
C ASP A 85 9.31 11.33 4.96
N ASP A 86 8.19 11.67 5.62
CA ASP A 86 7.27 10.68 6.21
C ASP A 86 6.23 10.09 5.23
N PHE A 87 6.44 10.25 3.92
CA PHE A 87 5.54 9.68 2.93
C PHE A 87 5.62 8.18 2.91
N ASN A 88 4.44 7.55 2.85
CA ASN A 88 4.31 6.10 2.79
C ASN A 88 4.97 5.39 3.98
N SER A 89 5.38 6.08 5.06
CA SER A 89 5.92 5.45 6.28
C SER A 89 5.09 4.26 6.78
N PRO A 90 3.74 4.31 6.78
CA PRO A 90 2.97 3.13 7.17
C PRO A 90 2.94 2.05 6.11
N LEU A 91 2.88 2.46 4.84
CA LEU A 91 2.88 1.53 3.72
C LEU A 91 4.26 0.91 3.49
N SER A 92 5.34 1.51 4.03
CA SER A 92 6.71 1.05 3.87
C SER A 92 6.88 -0.36 4.41
N LEU A 93 6.18 -0.69 5.50
CA LEU A 93 6.21 -2.02 6.10
C LEU A 93 5.59 -3.08 5.16
N THR A 94 4.66 -2.68 4.30
CA THR A 94 4.13 -3.55 3.23
C THR A 94 5.07 -3.69 2.04
N GLN A 95 6.17 -2.92 2.00
CA GLN A 95 7.13 -2.90 0.89
C GLN A 95 8.43 -3.64 1.22
N VAL A 96 8.76 -3.85 2.50
CA VAL A 96 10.05 -4.47 2.91
C VAL A 96 10.13 -5.98 2.68
N SER A 97 9.01 -6.71 2.78
CA SER A 97 8.99 -8.17 2.66
C SER A 97 7.75 -8.65 1.93
N ARG A 98 7.91 -9.64 1.03
CA ARG A 98 6.79 -10.25 0.30
C ARG A 98 5.80 -10.95 1.24
N GLN A 99 6.30 -11.61 2.28
CA GLN A 99 5.46 -12.28 3.27
C GLN A 99 4.62 -11.26 4.05
N ILE A 100 5.28 -10.23 4.60
CA ILE A 100 4.59 -9.16 5.32
C ILE A 100 3.57 -8.47 4.41
N ARG A 101 3.94 -8.19 3.15
CA ARG A 101 3.01 -7.63 2.16
C ARG A 101 1.78 -8.50 1.96
N ALA A 102 1.95 -9.81 1.78
CA ALA A 102 0.82 -10.72 1.59
C ALA A 102 -0.14 -10.70 2.79
N GLU A 103 0.39 -10.67 4.00
CA GLU A 103 -0.38 -10.64 5.25
C GLU A 103 -1.05 -9.27 5.49
N THR A 104 -0.41 -8.16 5.09
CA THR A 104 -0.80 -6.82 5.54
C THR A 104 -1.36 -5.91 4.47
N GLN A 105 -1.29 -6.26 3.18
CA GLN A 105 -1.63 -5.33 2.09
C GLN A 105 -3.04 -4.73 2.16
N MET A 106 -3.98 -5.40 2.84
CA MET A 106 -5.36 -4.92 3.03
C MET A 106 -5.56 -4.14 4.33
N LEU A 107 -4.66 -4.28 5.31
CA LEU A 107 -4.80 -3.64 6.61
C LEU A 107 -4.79 -2.10 6.53
N PRO A 108 -3.95 -1.44 5.70
CA PRO A 108 -4.04 0.00 5.54
C PRO A 108 -5.42 0.47 5.10
N ALA A 109 -6.02 -0.24 4.13
CA ALA A 109 -7.36 0.03 3.62
C ALA A 109 -8.45 -0.22 4.67
N LYS A 110 -8.28 -1.28 5.46
CA LYS A 110 -9.27 -1.75 6.44
C LYS A 110 -9.25 -0.92 7.72
N LEU A 111 -8.09 -0.50 8.22
CA LEU A 111 -7.95 0.01 9.60
C LEU A 111 -7.83 1.53 9.69
N ASN A 112 -7.36 2.21 8.65
CA ASN A 112 -7.12 3.64 8.70
C ASN A 112 -8.37 4.46 8.40
N SER A 113 -8.33 5.72 8.86
CA SER A 113 -9.24 6.76 8.40
C SER A 113 -8.59 7.61 7.30
N TYR A 114 -9.41 8.30 6.51
CA TYR A 114 -8.95 9.04 5.35
C TYR A 114 -9.27 10.52 5.46
N LEU A 115 -8.32 11.36 5.05
CA LEU A 115 -8.51 12.79 4.88
C LEU A 115 -8.78 13.07 3.40
N VAL A 116 -9.89 13.76 3.13
CA VAL A 116 -10.28 14.16 1.77
C VAL A 116 -10.10 15.67 1.66
N ARG A 117 -8.85 16.13 1.65
CA ARG A 117 -8.52 17.56 1.53
C ARG A 117 -8.73 18.07 0.11
N HIS A 118 -8.36 17.26 -0.87
CA HIS A 118 -8.50 17.56 -2.29
C HIS A 118 -9.33 16.47 -2.97
N PRO A 119 -10.66 16.62 -3.10
CA PRO A 119 -11.54 15.55 -3.59
C PRO A 119 -11.15 14.98 -4.94
N ARG A 120 -10.66 15.81 -5.87
CA ARG A 120 -10.16 15.35 -7.17
C ARG A 120 -8.95 14.44 -7.05
N ILE A 121 -7.93 14.87 -6.29
CA ILE A 121 -6.71 14.07 -6.06
C ILE A 121 -7.06 12.76 -5.35
N PHE A 122 -7.93 12.82 -4.35
CA PHE A 122 -8.39 11.64 -3.62
C PHE A 122 -9.11 10.65 -4.54
N ARG A 123 -9.97 11.16 -5.43
CA ARG A 123 -10.68 10.35 -6.42
C ARG A 123 -9.69 9.65 -7.36
N ASP A 124 -8.74 10.38 -7.91
CA ASP A 124 -7.76 9.83 -8.84
C ASP A 124 -6.87 8.79 -8.14
N TRP A 125 -6.48 9.04 -6.88
CA TRP A 125 -5.80 8.06 -6.04
C TRP A 125 -6.63 6.79 -5.85
N MET A 126 -7.91 6.90 -5.47
CA MET A 126 -8.78 5.71 -5.32
C MET A 126 -8.90 4.91 -6.62
N LEU A 127 -8.89 5.57 -7.78
CA LEU A 127 -8.94 4.90 -9.07
C LEU A 127 -7.66 4.11 -9.38
N SER A 128 -6.52 4.48 -8.79
CA SER A 128 -5.27 3.72 -8.89
C SER A 128 -5.20 2.51 -7.95
N LEU A 129 -6.12 2.39 -6.99
CA LEU A 129 -6.21 1.23 -6.11
C LEU A 129 -6.90 0.04 -6.78
N ASP A 130 -6.50 -1.16 -6.36
CA ASP A 130 -7.21 -2.41 -6.62
C ASP A 130 -8.68 -2.30 -6.19
N LYS A 131 -9.57 -3.03 -6.88
CA LYS A 131 -11.02 -3.00 -6.65
C LYS A 131 -11.38 -3.24 -5.18
N GLU A 132 -10.78 -4.25 -4.56
CA GLU A 132 -11.07 -4.62 -3.17
C GLU A 132 -10.65 -3.52 -2.18
N LYS A 133 -9.44 -2.96 -2.35
CA LYS A 133 -8.96 -1.85 -1.51
C LYS A 133 -9.85 -0.62 -1.66
N ARG A 134 -10.30 -0.34 -2.88
CA ARG A 134 -11.20 0.79 -3.15
C ARG A 134 -12.52 0.68 -2.40
N VAL A 135 -13.11 -0.52 -2.34
CA VAL A 135 -14.34 -0.78 -1.57
C VAL A 135 -14.10 -0.51 -0.09
N LEU A 136 -13.03 -1.05 0.50
CA LEU A 136 -12.70 -0.84 1.91
C LEU A 136 -12.46 0.63 2.24
N VAL A 137 -11.69 1.34 1.40
CA VAL A 137 -11.46 2.78 1.55
C VAL A 137 -12.79 3.54 1.51
N TRP A 138 -13.66 3.22 0.55
CA TRP A 138 -14.96 3.86 0.40
C TRP A 138 -15.87 3.67 1.62
N GLU A 139 -15.90 2.46 2.17
CA GLU A 139 -16.64 2.13 3.40
C GLU A 139 -16.17 2.97 4.58
N ARG A 140 -14.88 3.30 4.65
CA ARG A 140 -14.30 4.14 5.70
C ARG A 140 -14.55 5.64 5.55
N LEU A 141 -15.07 6.09 4.40
CA LEU A 141 -15.41 7.51 4.19
C LEU A 141 -16.75 7.88 4.84
N SER A 142 -16.79 9.04 5.48
CA SER A 142 -18.04 9.66 5.93
C SER A 142 -18.94 10.04 4.74
N ALA A 143 -20.25 10.16 4.98
CA ALA A 143 -21.20 10.59 3.95
C ALA A 143 -20.82 11.96 3.32
N ARG A 144 -20.27 12.88 4.11
CA ARG A 144 -19.76 14.17 3.62
C ARG A 144 -18.59 14.00 2.65
N GLN A 145 -17.63 13.14 2.99
CA GLN A 145 -16.48 12.86 2.14
C GLN A 145 -16.90 12.16 0.83
N ARG A 146 -17.79 11.17 0.91
CA ARG A 146 -18.35 10.49 -0.28
C ARG A 146 -19.04 11.47 -1.23
N ARG A 147 -19.81 12.43 -0.69
CA ARG A 147 -20.42 13.51 -1.50
C ARG A 147 -19.37 14.42 -2.13
N ALA A 148 -18.34 14.81 -1.38
CA ALA A 148 -17.28 15.69 -1.89
C ALA A 148 -16.51 15.07 -3.06
N ILE A 149 -16.30 13.75 -3.06
CA ILE A 149 -15.62 13.02 -4.15
C ILE A 149 -16.49 12.94 -5.41
N GLY A 150 -17.81 13.09 -5.27
CA GLY A 150 -18.77 13.00 -6.38
C GLY A 150 -19.09 11.55 -6.72
N ILE A 151 -20.20 11.05 -6.18
CA ILE A 151 -20.68 9.66 -6.38
C ILE A 151 -20.89 9.35 -7.87
N GLY A 152 -21.40 10.29 -8.67
CA GLY A 152 -21.83 10.02 -10.05
C GLY A 152 -20.78 9.36 -10.95
N VAL A 153 -19.50 9.73 -10.82
CA VAL A 153 -18.48 9.34 -11.81
C VAL A 153 -17.79 8.00 -11.50
N LEU A 154 -17.93 7.48 -10.28
CA LEU A 154 -17.40 6.15 -9.93
C LEU A 154 -18.37 5.03 -10.31
N TRP A 155 -19.68 5.30 -10.29
CA TRP A 155 -20.72 4.33 -10.61
C TRP A 155 -20.86 4.09 -12.12
N GLU A 156 -20.68 5.12 -12.95
CA GLU A 156 -20.76 5.01 -14.42
C GLU A 156 -19.61 4.23 -15.07
N ARG A 157 -18.45 4.09 -14.40
CA ARG A 157 -17.29 3.36 -14.93
C ARG A 157 -17.23 1.87 -14.49
N GLY A 158 -18.36 1.26 -14.18
CA GLY A 158 -18.45 -0.18 -13.92
C GLY A 158 -18.37 -0.59 -12.45
N TRP A 159 -18.71 0.31 -11.50
CA TRP A 159 -19.02 -0.08 -10.12
C TRP A 159 -20.44 -0.67 -10.07
N SER A 160 -20.67 -1.76 -10.79
CA SER A 160 -21.86 -2.58 -10.63
C SER A 160 -21.62 -3.52 -9.46
N SER A 161 -21.73 -3.02 -8.23
CA SER A 161 -22.06 -3.91 -7.12
C SER A 161 -23.47 -4.40 -7.40
N GLY A 162 -23.61 -5.64 -7.86
CA GLY A 162 -24.89 -6.31 -8.13
C GLY A 162 -25.75 -6.56 -6.87
N GLY A 163 -25.77 -5.61 -5.96
CA GLY A 163 -26.59 -5.56 -4.77
C GLY A 163 -26.60 -4.12 -4.31
N ALA A 164 -27.77 -3.50 -4.28
CA ALA A 164 -27.96 -2.23 -3.61
C ALA A 164 -27.40 -2.37 -2.18
N LEU A 165 -26.33 -1.64 -1.86
CA LEU A 165 -25.89 -1.56 -0.48
C LEU A 165 -27.02 -0.91 0.32
N PRO A 166 -27.50 -1.53 1.41
CA PRO A 166 -28.47 -0.88 2.26
C PRO A 166 -27.86 0.42 2.75
N VAL A 167 -28.57 1.52 2.52
CA VAL A 167 -28.30 2.83 3.14
C VAL A 167 -28.67 2.71 4.61
N SER A 168 -27.97 1.84 5.35
CA SER A 168 -28.10 1.76 6.80
C SER A 168 -27.08 2.73 7.40
N ASN A 169 -27.60 3.68 8.17
CA ASN A 169 -26.82 4.63 8.97
C ASN A 169 -26.29 3.99 10.28
N GLU A 170 -26.11 2.67 10.33
CA GLU A 170 -25.63 2.03 11.56
C GLU A 170 -24.11 2.15 11.70
N PRO A 171 -23.61 2.59 12.87
CA PRO A 171 -22.18 2.61 13.13
C PRO A 171 -21.65 1.18 13.23
N ALA A 172 -20.72 0.83 12.35
CA ALA A 172 -19.98 -0.43 12.38
C ALA A 172 -19.06 -0.49 13.62
N VAL A 173 -19.66 -0.81 14.78
CA VAL A 173 -18.95 -1.12 16.02
C VAL A 173 -19.55 -2.41 16.59
N LYS A 174 -19.15 -3.55 16.03
CA LYS A 174 -19.22 -4.88 16.67
C LYS A 174 -18.56 -5.90 15.73
N LEU A 175 -17.23 -5.99 15.77
CA LEU A 175 -16.48 -7.08 15.13
C LEU A 175 -15.02 -7.08 15.61
N PHE A 176 -14.80 -7.24 16.92
CA PHE A 176 -13.49 -7.57 17.50
C PHE A 176 -13.67 -8.27 18.87
N SER A 177 -14.45 -9.35 18.93
CA SER A 177 -14.53 -10.20 20.12
C SER A 177 -13.79 -11.54 20.00
N ASP A 178 -13.26 -11.91 18.83
CA ASP A 178 -12.71 -13.25 18.60
C ASP A 178 -11.29 -13.24 17.97
N LEU A 179 -10.34 -12.49 18.56
CA LEU A 179 -8.89 -12.53 18.25
C LEU A 179 -8.01 -12.40 19.52
#